data_AF-A0A9P9M0X3-F1
#
_entry.id   AF-A0A9P9M0X3-F1
#
_cell.length_a   1.000
_cell.length_b   1.000
_cell.length_c   1.000
_cell.angle_alpha   90.00
_cell.angle_beta   90.00
_cell.angle_gamma   90.00
#
_symmetry.space_group_name_H-M   'P 1'
#
loop_
_entity.id
_entity.type
_entity.pdbx_description
1 polymer ?
#
loop_
_entity_poly.entity_id
_entity_poly.type
_entity_poly.pdbx_seq_one_letter_code
_entity_poly.pdbx_strand_id
1 'polypeptide(L)'
;PWSFCRHRNAPISQASMIDLFGRMPVHERQWIQHVIAIPGANSAYMGSAIIVFRGSVGTPSVFQHETGHALDFYKNGFQTSARWEWLDAIRQDTCVPDNYANTNAVEDFAQIGVVSLFAIANPGGLDPAFGQTWHCLLSQFTIYNGFQSDSMSPGGVCTRRWADSAIISTKAAKTTPGAAPKPGNVLGMPGVFAIPFEVRTNDTVFGNLVVNKTESAAAAVRQDAWAEEANVARKAKRAQRAKL
;
A
#
# COMPACT_ATOMS: atom_id res chain seq x y z
N PRO A 1 9.67 -3.35 -11.55
CA PRO A 1 8.19 -3.20 -11.66
C PRO A 1 7.53 -3.63 -10.34
N TRP A 2 6.42 -2.99 -9.91
CA TRP A 2 5.65 -3.42 -8.72
C TRP A 2 4.49 -4.33 -9.10
N SER A 3 4.22 -5.28 -8.20
CA SER A 3 3.15 -6.25 -8.35
C SER A 3 1.93 -5.78 -7.55
N PHE A 4 0.80 -5.67 -8.24
CA PHE A 4 -0.49 -5.27 -7.68
C PHE A 4 -1.47 -6.43 -7.76
N CYS A 5 -2.15 -6.74 -6.67
CA CYS A 5 -3.19 -7.75 -6.63
C CYS A 5 -4.53 -7.07 -6.31
N ARG A 6 -5.50 -7.19 -7.20
CA ARG A 6 -6.84 -6.65 -6.97
C ARG A 6 -7.86 -7.76 -7.03
N HIS A 7 -8.57 -7.99 -5.94
CA HIS A 7 -9.75 -8.83 -5.95
C HIS A 7 -10.82 -8.20 -6.85
N ARG A 8 -11.52 -9.01 -7.65
CA ARG A 8 -12.53 -8.53 -8.63
C ARG A 8 -13.57 -7.58 -8.02
N ASN A 9 -13.97 -7.86 -6.78
CA ASN A 9 -14.98 -7.10 -6.02
C ASN A 9 -14.37 -6.01 -5.10
N ALA A 10 -13.05 -5.75 -5.17
CA ALA A 10 -12.47 -4.68 -4.37
C ALA A 10 -13.04 -3.31 -4.82
N PRO A 11 -13.51 -2.46 -3.89
CA PRO A 11 -14.06 -1.15 -4.24
C PRO A 11 -13.03 -0.22 -4.91
N ILE A 12 -11.77 -0.28 -4.50
CA ILE A 12 -10.68 0.49 -5.11
C ILE A 12 -10.39 -0.08 -6.51
N SER A 13 -10.38 0.79 -7.52
CA SER A 13 -10.08 0.41 -8.90
C SER A 13 -8.58 0.16 -9.12
N GLN A 14 -8.23 -0.64 -10.13
CA GLN A 14 -6.82 -0.81 -10.51
C GLN A 14 -6.16 0.53 -10.88
N ALA A 15 -6.89 1.42 -11.57
CA ALA A 15 -6.37 2.73 -11.93
C ALA A 15 -6.08 3.58 -10.69
N SER A 16 -6.96 3.55 -9.69
CA SER A 16 -6.76 4.23 -8.41
C SER A 16 -5.56 3.68 -7.64
N MET A 17 -5.38 2.34 -7.59
CA MET A 17 -4.20 1.75 -6.96
C MET A 17 -2.90 2.22 -7.63
N ILE A 18 -2.87 2.27 -8.96
CA ILE A 18 -1.71 2.72 -9.75
C ILE A 18 -1.46 4.21 -9.55
N ASP A 19 -2.50 5.05 -9.57
CA ASP A 19 -2.38 6.50 -9.39
C ASP A 19 -1.89 6.84 -7.98
N LEU A 20 -2.53 6.30 -6.95
CA LEU A 20 -2.19 6.57 -5.55
C LEU A 20 -0.78 6.10 -5.21
N PHE A 21 -0.44 4.86 -5.56
CA PHE A 21 0.92 4.37 -5.38
C PHE A 21 1.90 5.14 -6.27
N GLY A 22 1.49 5.54 -7.47
CA GLY A 22 2.29 6.31 -8.42
C GLY A 22 2.76 7.66 -7.88
N ARG A 23 1.94 8.29 -7.03
CA ARG A 23 2.20 9.59 -6.38
C ARG A 23 3.18 9.49 -5.20
N MET A 24 3.44 8.30 -4.69
CA MET A 24 4.41 8.08 -3.62
C MET A 24 5.84 8.34 -4.11
N PRO A 25 6.73 8.91 -3.27
CA PRO A 25 8.14 9.08 -3.60
C PRO A 25 8.79 7.77 -4.06
N VAL A 26 9.63 7.81 -5.10
CA VAL A 26 10.25 6.60 -5.68
C VAL A 26 11.10 5.86 -4.63
N HIS A 27 11.80 6.62 -3.79
CA HIS A 27 12.69 6.09 -2.75
C HIS A 27 11.94 5.46 -1.58
N GLU A 28 10.65 5.75 -1.39
CA GLU A 28 9.82 5.06 -0.41
C GLU A 28 9.22 3.78 -1.00
N ARG A 29 8.74 3.84 -2.25
CA ARG A 29 8.10 2.69 -2.92
C ARG A 29 8.97 1.44 -3.01
N GLN A 30 10.29 1.58 -3.03
CA GLN A 30 11.23 0.45 -3.06
C GLN A 30 11.22 -0.40 -1.78
N TRP A 31 10.59 0.09 -0.72
CA TRP A 31 10.37 -0.63 0.54
C TRP A 31 9.04 -1.38 0.55
N ILE A 32 8.24 -1.30 -0.53
CA ILE A 32 6.99 -2.02 -0.70
C ILE A 32 7.18 -3.20 -1.67
N GLN A 33 6.76 -4.39 -1.23
CA GLN A 33 6.78 -5.61 -2.02
C GLN A 33 5.57 -5.63 -2.95
N HIS A 34 4.37 -5.58 -2.37
CA HIS A 34 3.10 -5.70 -3.08
C HIS A 34 2.06 -4.72 -2.55
N VAL A 35 1.09 -4.39 -3.40
CA VAL A 35 -0.12 -3.68 -3.00
C VAL A 35 -1.33 -4.53 -3.35
N ILE A 36 -2.18 -4.80 -2.36
CA ILE A 36 -3.33 -5.68 -2.47
C ILE A 36 -4.61 -4.90 -2.16
N ALA A 37 -5.67 -5.10 -2.95
CA ALA A 37 -7.00 -4.58 -2.65
C ALA A 37 -8.03 -5.72 -2.59
N ILE A 38 -8.81 -5.76 -1.51
CA ILE A 38 -9.81 -6.79 -1.22
C ILE A 38 -11.16 -6.16 -0.79
N PRO A 39 -12.30 -6.85 -0.98
CA PRO A 39 -13.58 -6.40 -0.46
C PRO A 39 -13.66 -6.54 1.07
N GLY A 40 -14.51 -5.73 1.70
CA GLY A 40 -14.85 -5.84 3.12
C GLY A 40 -15.05 -4.48 3.79
N ALA A 41 -15.06 -4.48 5.12
CA ALA A 41 -15.11 -3.23 5.90
C ALA A 41 -13.84 -2.40 5.67
N ASN A 42 -14.01 -1.09 5.78
CA ASN A 42 -12.97 -0.10 5.55
C ASN A 42 -11.81 -0.27 6.54
N SER A 43 -10.67 -0.76 6.07
CA SER A 43 -9.42 -0.86 6.82
C SER A 43 -8.23 -1.00 5.90
N ALA A 44 -7.06 -0.53 6.32
CA ALA A 44 -5.79 -0.80 5.67
C ALA A 44 -4.81 -1.33 6.70
N TYR A 45 -3.80 -2.06 6.22
CA TYR A 45 -2.68 -2.50 7.04
C TYR A 45 -1.47 -2.83 6.17
N MET A 46 -0.30 -2.81 6.78
CA MET A 46 0.96 -3.26 6.21
C MET A 46 1.44 -4.50 6.96
N GLY A 47 1.67 -5.60 6.23
CA GLY A 47 2.31 -6.80 6.76
C GLY A 47 3.42 -7.27 5.84
N SER A 48 4.63 -7.49 6.35
CA SER A 48 5.77 -7.97 5.56
C SER A 48 6.03 -7.15 4.29
N ALA A 49 6.02 -5.82 4.38
CA ALA A 49 6.13 -4.90 3.23
C ALA A 49 5.03 -5.04 2.17
N ILE A 50 3.93 -5.71 2.48
CA ILE A 50 2.73 -5.81 1.65
C ILE A 50 1.69 -4.86 2.23
N ILE A 51 1.23 -3.91 1.42
CA ILE A 51 0.11 -3.05 1.78
C ILE A 51 -1.18 -3.72 1.35
N VAL A 52 -2.14 -3.83 2.27
CA VAL A 52 -3.46 -4.39 2.00
C VAL A 52 -4.53 -3.34 2.28
N PHE A 53 -5.34 -3.04 1.27
CA PHE A 53 -6.53 -2.21 1.38
C PHE A 53 -7.78 -3.08 1.38
N ARG A 54 -8.64 -2.88 2.38
CA ARG A 54 -9.94 -3.51 2.48
C ARG A 54 -11.05 -2.46 2.43
N GLY A 55 -12.04 -2.69 1.58
CA GLY A 55 -13.12 -1.72 1.40
C GLY A 55 -12.69 -0.50 0.58
N SER A 56 -13.24 0.68 0.90
CA SER A 56 -13.05 1.93 0.14
C SER A 56 -12.18 2.94 0.89
N VAL A 57 -10.95 2.55 1.23
CA VAL A 57 -9.99 3.35 2.04
C VAL A 57 -8.74 3.80 1.28
N GLY A 58 -8.78 3.76 -0.05
CA GLY A 58 -7.64 4.16 -0.90
C GLY A 58 -7.53 5.67 -1.03
N THR A 59 -6.93 6.33 -0.04
CA THR A 59 -6.53 7.75 -0.12
C THR A 59 -5.01 7.89 -0.14
N PRO A 60 -4.45 9.03 -0.61
CA PRO A 60 -3.00 9.26 -0.53
C PRO A 60 -2.46 9.18 0.91
N SER A 61 -3.22 9.68 1.89
CA SER A 61 -2.82 9.64 3.30
C SER A 61 -2.72 8.21 3.84
N VAL A 62 -3.69 7.35 3.55
CA VAL A 62 -3.64 5.94 3.98
C VAL A 62 -2.48 5.22 3.26
N PHE A 63 -2.25 5.47 1.97
CA PHE A 63 -1.07 4.91 1.29
C PHE A 63 0.25 5.32 1.94
N GLN A 64 0.39 6.60 2.31
CA GLN A 64 1.57 7.09 2.99
C GLN A 64 1.71 6.49 4.39
N HIS A 65 0.60 6.37 5.13
CA HIS A 65 0.58 5.74 6.45
C HIS A 65 1.11 4.30 6.39
N GLU A 66 0.54 3.46 5.51
CA GLU A 66 0.98 2.07 5.37
C GLU A 66 2.41 1.95 4.83
N THR A 67 2.83 2.89 3.99
CA THR A 67 4.24 2.98 3.54
C THR A 67 5.16 3.37 4.70
N GLY A 68 4.71 4.26 5.57
CA GLY A 68 5.39 4.69 6.80
C GLY A 68 5.76 3.52 7.68
N HIS A 69 4.86 2.54 7.87
CA HIS A 69 5.20 1.31 8.59
C HIS A 69 6.32 0.53 7.90
N ALA A 70 6.30 0.36 6.57
CA ALA A 70 7.37 -0.38 5.89
C ALA A 70 8.73 0.34 6.02
N LEU A 71 8.73 1.67 5.98
CA LEU A 71 9.93 2.48 6.18
C LEU A 71 10.44 2.38 7.62
N ASP A 72 9.53 2.42 8.59
CA ASP A 72 9.82 2.24 10.01
C ASP A 72 10.62 0.96 10.25
N PHE A 73 10.11 -0.17 9.77
CA PHE A 73 10.71 -1.48 10.01
C PHE A 73 11.96 -1.77 9.20
N TYR A 74 12.04 -1.28 7.96
CA TYR A 74 13.02 -1.80 7.00
C TYR A 74 14.06 -0.79 6.53
N LYS A 75 13.72 0.51 6.44
CA LYS A 75 14.59 1.48 5.75
C LYS A 75 15.96 1.62 6.41
N ASN A 76 15.95 1.74 7.73
CA ASN A 76 17.15 2.03 8.51
C ASN A 76 17.84 0.77 9.05
N GLY A 77 17.34 -0.42 8.70
CA GLY A 77 17.85 -1.70 9.21
C GLY A 77 17.44 -2.01 10.66
N PHE A 78 16.59 -1.17 11.26
CA PHE A 78 15.98 -1.34 12.57
C PHE A 78 14.61 -0.65 12.57
N GLN A 79 13.75 -1.01 13.54
CA GLN A 79 12.49 -0.31 13.76
C GLN A 79 12.76 1.10 14.32
N THR A 80 12.48 2.12 13.52
CA THR A 80 12.75 3.53 13.83
C THR A 80 11.86 4.05 14.98
N SER A 81 10.60 3.63 15.03
CA SER A 81 9.63 3.98 16.06
C SER A 81 9.95 3.40 17.44
N ALA A 82 10.85 2.40 17.50
CA ALA A 82 11.34 1.84 18.76
C ALA A 82 12.60 2.55 19.28
N ARG A 83 13.13 3.54 18.54
CA ARG A 83 14.37 4.25 18.88
C ARG A 83 14.14 5.27 19.98
N TRP A 84 15.16 5.46 20.81
CA TRP A 84 15.05 6.40 21.93
C TRP A 84 14.83 7.83 21.44
N GLU A 85 15.43 8.20 20.30
CA GLU A 85 15.29 9.50 19.66
C GLU A 85 13.81 9.79 19.33
N TRP A 86 13.10 8.77 18.82
CA TRP A 86 11.68 8.88 18.50
C TRP A 86 10.79 8.93 19.74
N LEU A 87 11.02 8.00 20.67
CA LEU A 87 10.25 7.95 21.92
C LEU A 87 10.45 9.20 22.78
N ASP A 88 11.61 9.84 22.69
CA ASP A 88 11.88 11.11 23.35
C ASP A 88 11.16 12.28 22.68
N ALA A 89 11.11 12.31 21.34
CA ALA A 89 10.34 13.31 20.61
C ALA A 89 8.86 13.31 20.98
N ILE A 90 8.24 12.13 21.09
CA ILE A 90 6.85 11.97 21.55
C ILE A 90 6.67 12.59 22.95
N ARG A 91 7.65 12.44 23.86
CA ARG A 91 7.58 12.99 25.22
C ARG A 91 7.75 14.51 25.29
N GLN A 92 8.47 15.10 24.34
CA GLN A 92 8.72 16.54 24.28
C GLN A 92 7.52 17.32 23.71
N ASP A 93 6.74 16.67 22.87
CA ASP A 93 5.60 17.27 22.20
C ASP A 93 4.33 17.23 23.07
N THR A 94 3.44 18.19 22.80
CA THR A 94 2.17 18.35 23.54
C THR A 94 0.96 17.91 22.73
N CYS A 95 1.17 17.49 21.49
CA CYS A 95 0.13 16.97 20.62
C CYS A 95 0.69 15.92 19.64
N VAL A 96 -0.23 15.26 18.94
CA VAL A 96 0.03 14.32 17.84
C VAL A 96 -0.85 14.69 16.64
N PRO A 97 -0.60 14.17 15.42
CA PRO A 97 -1.34 14.58 14.22
C PRO A 97 -2.85 14.35 14.29
N ASP A 98 -3.28 13.23 14.87
CA ASP A 98 -4.69 12.89 15.08
C ASP A 98 -4.87 11.85 16.20
N ASN A 99 -6.13 11.50 16.50
CA ASN A 99 -6.44 10.53 17.55
C ASN A 99 -5.85 9.15 17.30
N TYR A 100 -5.63 8.74 16.05
CA TYR A 100 -5.12 7.41 15.72
C TYR A 100 -3.64 7.29 16.06
N ALA A 101 -2.87 8.37 15.90
CA ALA A 101 -1.48 8.46 16.32
C ALA A 101 -1.27 8.12 17.82
N ASN A 102 -2.25 8.40 18.69
CA ASN A 102 -2.17 8.05 20.12
C ASN A 102 -2.23 6.53 20.41
N THR A 103 -2.46 5.68 19.41
CA THR A 103 -2.58 4.24 19.61
C THR A 103 -1.29 3.63 20.15
N ASN A 104 -0.14 3.98 19.55
CA ASN A 104 1.21 3.64 20.01
C ASN A 104 2.26 4.37 19.16
N ALA A 105 3.53 4.27 19.53
CA ALA A 105 4.65 4.93 18.83
C ALA A 105 4.83 4.53 17.35
N VAL A 106 4.35 3.34 16.94
CA VAL A 106 4.41 2.85 15.56
C VAL A 106 3.36 3.54 14.69
N GLU A 107 2.13 3.63 15.19
CA GLU A 107 1.04 4.35 14.52
C GLU A 107 1.34 5.86 14.44
N ASP A 108 1.88 6.42 15.52
CA ASP A 108 2.32 7.81 15.58
C ASP A 108 3.40 8.11 14.52
N PHE A 109 4.41 7.24 14.40
CA PHE A 109 5.46 7.37 13.38
C PHE A 109 4.88 7.34 11.95
N ALA A 110 3.96 6.41 11.67
CA ALA A 110 3.31 6.33 10.38
C ALA A 110 2.47 7.59 10.08
N GLN A 111 1.79 8.14 11.08
CA GLN A 111 1.01 9.38 10.93
C GLN A 111 1.87 10.61 10.71
N ILE A 112 2.97 10.76 11.44
CA ILE A 112 3.92 11.86 11.20
C ILE A 112 4.51 11.77 9.79
N GLY A 113 4.68 10.57 9.24
CA GLY A 113 5.04 10.39 7.82
C GLY A 113 4.05 10.99 6.83
N VAL A 114 2.75 10.94 7.12
CA VAL A 114 1.71 11.62 6.33
C VAL A 114 1.88 13.13 6.39
N VAL A 115 2.11 13.67 7.59
CA VAL A 115 2.35 15.10 7.82
C VAL A 115 3.60 15.59 7.10
N SER A 116 4.69 14.82 7.16
CA SER A 116 5.95 15.11 6.47
C SER A 116 5.79 15.11 4.95
N LEU A 117 5.12 14.11 4.36
CA LEU A 117 4.87 14.12 2.93
C LEU A 117 3.98 15.32 2.53
N PHE A 118 2.97 15.65 3.33
CA PHE A 118 2.14 16.83 3.08
C PHE A 118 3.01 18.11 3.07
N ALA A 119 3.89 18.28 4.06
CA ALA A 119 4.78 19.44 4.13
C ALA A 119 5.69 19.54 2.89
N ILE A 120 6.19 18.42 2.38
CA ILE A 120 7.04 18.38 1.19
C ILE A 120 6.24 18.69 -0.08
N ALA A 121 5.01 18.19 -0.18
CA ALA A 121 4.17 18.36 -1.36
C ALA A 121 3.54 19.77 -1.47
N ASN A 122 3.47 20.53 -0.37
CA ASN A 122 2.82 21.83 -0.32
C ASN A 122 3.84 22.98 -0.20
N PRO A 123 3.87 23.94 -1.13
CA PRO A 123 4.73 25.12 -1.02
C PRO A 123 4.52 25.85 0.31
N GLY A 124 5.61 26.12 1.03
CA GLY A 124 5.55 26.74 2.37
C GLY A 124 5.38 25.74 3.52
N GLY A 125 5.31 24.43 3.25
CA GLY A 125 5.26 23.41 4.29
C GLY A 125 3.90 23.33 4.97
N LEU A 126 3.91 23.25 6.30
CA LEU A 126 2.71 23.13 7.13
C LEU A 126 2.08 24.50 7.44
N ASP A 127 2.87 25.57 7.46
CA ASP A 127 2.41 26.90 7.90
C ASP A 127 1.21 27.45 7.12
N PRO A 128 1.13 27.33 5.78
CA PRO A 128 -0.01 27.87 5.04
C PRO A 128 -1.34 27.18 5.37
N ALA A 129 -1.30 25.89 5.74
CA ALA A 129 -2.49 25.10 6.01
C ALA A 129 -2.88 25.10 7.50
N PHE A 130 -1.89 25.15 8.39
CA PHE A 130 -2.08 24.90 9.83
C PHE A 130 -1.62 26.06 10.73
N GLY A 131 -0.94 27.08 10.18
CA GLY A 131 -0.33 28.15 10.98
C GLY A 131 0.63 27.58 12.03
N GLN A 132 0.68 28.18 13.22
CA GLN A 132 1.55 27.70 14.30
C GLN A 132 0.98 26.52 15.09
N THR A 133 -0.23 26.04 14.75
CA THR A 133 -0.90 24.99 15.56
C THR A 133 -0.16 23.66 15.51
N TRP A 134 0.60 23.38 14.45
CA TRP A 134 1.39 22.15 14.32
C TRP A 134 2.68 22.18 15.16
N HIS A 135 3.13 23.33 15.68
CA HIS A 135 4.37 23.41 16.45
C HIS A 135 4.33 22.60 17.75
N CYS A 136 3.14 22.20 18.23
CA CYS A 136 3.00 21.30 19.37
C CYS A 136 3.53 19.88 19.12
N LEU A 137 3.76 19.48 17.86
CA LEU A 137 4.36 18.20 17.42
C LEU A 137 5.73 18.37 16.74
N LEU A 138 6.39 19.52 16.98
CA LEU A 138 7.62 19.91 16.28
C LEU A 138 8.77 18.91 16.49
N SER A 139 8.88 18.32 17.68
CA SER A 139 9.95 17.38 18.01
C SER A 139 9.82 16.10 17.17
N GLN A 140 8.61 15.52 17.12
CA GLN A 140 8.28 14.37 16.28
C GLN A 140 8.53 14.70 14.81
N PHE A 141 8.02 15.83 14.31
CA PHE A 141 8.23 16.23 12.92
C PHE A 141 9.72 16.34 12.57
N THR A 142 10.52 16.93 13.46
CA THR A 142 11.97 17.11 13.26
C THR A 142 12.70 15.78 13.24
N ILE A 143 12.46 14.92 14.24
CA ILE A 143 13.13 13.62 14.35
C ILE A 143 12.72 12.69 13.21
N TYR A 144 11.44 12.65 12.84
CA TYR A 144 10.98 11.88 11.68
C TYR A 144 11.71 12.31 10.41
N ASN A 145 11.77 13.62 10.15
CA ASN A 145 12.43 14.12 8.95
C ASN A 145 13.93 13.84 8.95
N GLY A 146 14.59 13.85 10.11
CA GLY A 146 15.98 13.41 10.25
C GLY A 146 16.19 11.94 9.87
N PHE A 147 15.21 11.07 10.12
CA PHE A 147 15.26 9.67 9.70
C PHE A 147 14.87 9.44 8.24
N GLN A 148 13.82 10.10 7.74
CA GLN A 148 13.10 9.65 6.53
C GLN A 148 12.97 10.66 5.39
N SER A 149 13.11 11.97 5.64
CA SER A 149 12.75 12.99 4.63
C SER A 149 13.60 12.92 3.35
N ASP A 150 14.81 12.36 3.45
CA ASP A 150 15.70 12.11 2.32
C ASP A 150 15.06 11.24 1.24
N SER A 151 14.15 10.34 1.64
CA SER A 151 13.43 9.42 0.75
C SER A 151 12.09 9.97 0.28
N MET A 152 11.62 11.08 0.83
CA MET A 152 10.33 11.68 0.50
C MET A 152 10.37 12.64 -0.68
N SER A 153 11.56 12.99 -1.16
CA SER A 153 11.70 13.89 -2.30
C SER A 153 11.05 13.30 -3.57
N PRO A 154 10.24 14.08 -4.31
CA PRO A 154 9.68 13.65 -5.58
C PRO A 154 10.76 13.27 -6.61
N GLY A 155 10.49 12.23 -7.38
CA GLY A 155 11.41 11.73 -8.41
C GLY A 155 12.43 10.72 -7.87
N GLY A 156 13.56 10.58 -8.58
CA GLY A 156 14.63 9.65 -8.24
C GLY A 156 14.53 8.28 -8.91
N VAL A 157 15.40 7.37 -8.48
CA VAL A 157 15.51 5.99 -9.00
C VAL A 157 15.44 4.98 -7.86
N CYS A 158 14.81 3.83 -8.11
CA CYS A 158 14.89 2.72 -7.18
C CYS A 158 16.28 2.10 -7.22
N THR A 159 16.90 1.94 -6.05
CA THR A 159 18.20 1.27 -5.91
C THR A 159 18.06 -0.15 -5.36
N ARG A 160 16.88 -0.49 -4.84
CA ARG A 160 16.55 -1.81 -4.31
C ARG A 160 15.10 -2.21 -4.55
N ARG A 161 14.79 -3.50 -4.37
CA ARG A 161 13.46 -4.11 -4.41
C ARG A 161 13.40 -5.31 -3.48
N TRP A 162 12.22 -5.60 -2.93
CA TRP A 162 11.96 -6.92 -2.36
C TRP A 162 11.76 -7.95 -3.48
N ALA A 163 12.18 -9.19 -3.24
CA ALA A 163 11.79 -10.31 -4.07
C ALA A 163 10.27 -10.45 -4.04
N ASP A 164 9.65 -10.67 -5.19
CA ASP A 164 8.22 -10.92 -5.28
C ASP A 164 7.91 -12.27 -4.60
N SER A 165 6.78 -12.34 -3.89
CA SER A 165 6.27 -13.61 -3.37
C SER A 165 5.95 -14.60 -4.49
N ALA A 166 5.90 -15.90 -4.14
CA ALA A 166 5.50 -16.93 -5.08
C ALA A 166 4.08 -16.68 -5.61
N ILE A 167 3.88 -16.82 -6.92
CA ILE A 167 2.57 -16.63 -7.54
C ILE A 167 1.69 -17.84 -7.23
N ILE A 168 0.61 -17.62 -6.49
CA ILE A 168 -0.38 -18.64 -6.16
C ILE A 168 -1.45 -18.66 -7.25
N SER A 169 -1.68 -19.82 -7.86
CA SER A 169 -2.73 -20.00 -8.87
C SER A 169 -4.12 -19.86 -8.25
N THR A 170 -4.95 -18.98 -8.79
CA THR A 170 -6.38 -18.83 -8.41
C THR A 170 -7.30 -19.80 -9.17
N LYS A 171 -6.77 -20.60 -10.09
CA LYS A 171 -7.55 -21.59 -10.82
C LYS A 171 -7.89 -22.75 -9.88
N ALA A 172 -9.19 -23.06 -9.71
CA ALA A 172 -9.59 -24.41 -9.34
C ALA A 172 -8.92 -25.38 -10.34
N ALA A 173 -8.39 -26.51 -9.85
CA ALA A 173 -7.42 -27.39 -10.49
C ALA A 173 -7.81 -28.05 -11.85
N LYS A 174 -8.71 -27.46 -12.66
CA LYS A 174 -9.30 -28.05 -13.86
C LYS A 174 -9.26 -27.19 -15.12
N THR A 175 -8.36 -26.22 -15.25
CA THR A 175 -8.10 -25.58 -16.56
C THR A 175 -6.67 -25.79 -16.99
N THR A 176 -6.50 -26.27 -18.23
CA THR A 176 -5.25 -26.60 -18.91
C THR A 176 -4.15 -25.59 -18.59
N PRO A 177 -2.95 -26.03 -18.16
CA PRO A 177 -1.93 -25.14 -17.64
C PRO A 177 -1.30 -24.36 -18.79
N GLY A 178 -1.77 -23.13 -19.01
CA GLY A 178 -0.85 -22.10 -19.48
C GLY A 178 0.29 -21.96 -18.47
N ALA A 179 1.51 -21.62 -18.93
CA ALA A 179 2.65 -21.42 -18.04
C ALA A 179 2.23 -20.49 -16.88
N ALA A 180 2.51 -20.92 -15.65
CA ALA A 180 2.26 -20.08 -14.49
C ALA A 180 3.03 -18.76 -14.69
N PRO A 181 2.40 -17.59 -14.43
CA PRO A 181 3.14 -16.35 -14.47
C PRO A 181 4.32 -16.46 -13.49
N LYS A 182 5.46 -15.88 -13.87
CA LYS A 182 6.68 -15.89 -13.05
C LYS A 182 6.79 -14.56 -12.29
N PRO A 183 7.31 -14.57 -11.05
CA PRO A 183 7.56 -13.33 -10.32
C PRO A 183 8.55 -12.45 -11.11
N GLY A 184 8.34 -11.13 -11.08
CA GLY A 184 9.14 -10.19 -11.84
C GLY A 184 10.47 -9.88 -11.16
N ASN A 185 10.47 -9.78 -9.83
CA ASN A 185 11.67 -9.60 -9.02
C ASN A 185 12.00 -10.91 -8.30
N VAL A 186 13.10 -11.58 -8.63
CA VAL A 186 13.49 -12.86 -8.04
C VAL A 186 14.75 -12.69 -7.19
N LEU A 187 14.81 -13.34 -6.03
CA LEU A 187 15.99 -13.32 -5.17
C LEU A 187 17.24 -13.79 -5.94
N GLY A 188 18.33 -13.04 -5.80
CA GLY A 188 19.58 -13.24 -6.56
C GLY A 188 19.72 -12.35 -7.79
N MET A 189 18.66 -11.65 -8.20
CA MET A 189 18.79 -10.55 -9.17
C MET A 189 19.46 -9.32 -8.54
N PRO A 190 20.22 -8.51 -9.31
CA PRO A 190 20.83 -7.29 -8.80
C PRO A 190 19.80 -6.35 -8.15
N GLY A 191 20.09 -5.90 -6.92
CA GLY A 191 19.21 -5.00 -6.17
C GLY A 191 17.92 -5.64 -5.65
N VAL A 192 17.77 -6.97 -5.71
CA VAL A 192 16.61 -7.70 -5.17
C VAL A 192 16.97 -8.41 -3.88
N PHE A 193 16.24 -8.12 -2.81
CA PHE A 193 16.51 -8.57 -1.45
C PHE A 193 15.37 -9.40 -0.88
N ALA A 194 15.69 -10.31 0.04
CA ALA A 194 14.69 -11.00 0.86
C ALA A 194 14.16 -10.05 1.94
N ILE A 195 12.88 -10.20 2.31
CA ILE A 195 12.33 -9.50 3.47
C ILE A 195 12.99 -10.09 4.73
N PRO A 196 13.61 -9.27 5.58
CA PRO A 196 14.43 -9.78 6.68
C PRO A 196 13.61 -10.42 7.80
N PHE A 197 12.35 -10.03 7.96
CA PHE A 197 11.41 -10.61 8.92
C PHE A 197 9.96 -10.31 8.53
N GLU A 198 9.06 -11.24 8.87
CA GLU A 198 7.61 -11.01 8.77
C GLU A 198 7.14 -10.22 9.99
N VAL A 199 6.52 -9.06 9.73
CA VAL A 199 5.83 -8.32 10.78
C VAL A 199 4.43 -8.92 10.91
N ARG A 200 4.17 -9.59 12.03
CA ARG A 200 2.80 -9.94 12.40
C ARG A 200 2.16 -8.71 13.02
N THR A 201 1.37 -7.98 12.22
CA THR A 201 0.31 -7.15 12.81
C THR A 201 -0.68 -8.11 13.47
N ASN A 202 -1.25 -7.71 14.61
CA ASN A 202 -2.06 -8.57 15.47
C ASN A 202 -3.48 -8.84 14.90
N ASP A 203 -3.61 -9.03 13.58
CA ASP A 203 -4.88 -9.31 12.93
C ASP A 203 -5.18 -10.81 12.91
N THR A 204 -5.63 -11.30 14.05
CA THR A 204 -6.30 -12.61 14.15
C THR A 204 -7.73 -12.53 13.58
N VAL A 205 -7.89 -12.31 12.26
CA VAL A 205 -9.23 -12.26 11.61
C VAL A 205 -9.31 -13.13 10.36
N PHE A 206 -8.76 -14.34 10.41
CA PHE A 206 -9.09 -15.40 9.45
C PHE A 206 -9.61 -16.68 10.12
N GLY A 207 -10.32 -16.54 11.24
CA GLY A 207 -10.99 -17.67 11.89
C GLY A 207 -12.28 -18.13 11.20
N ASN A 208 -13.00 -17.21 10.53
CA ASN A 208 -14.39 -17.45 10.09
C ASN A 208 -14.67 -16.96 8.66
N LEU A 209 -13.88 -17.38 7.66
CA LEU A 209 -14.28 -17.21 6.27
C LEU A 209 -15.45 -18.16 5.95
N VAL A 210 -16.68 -17.72 6.17
CA VAL A 210 -17.87 -18.44 5.70
C VAL A 210 -18.07 -18.12 4.23
N VAL A 211 -17.83 -19.12 3.38
CA VAL A 211 -18.12 -19.04 1.94
C VAL A 211 -19.65 -19.01 1.77
N ASN A 212 -20.21 -17.84 1.48
CA ASN A 212 -21.60 -17.73 1.07
C ASN A 212 -21.75 -18.28 -0.36
N LYS A 213 -22.05 -19.57 -0.45
CA LYS A 213 -22.18 -20.31 -1.71
C LYS A 213 -23.32 -19.76 -2.58
N THR A 214 -24.39 -19.25 -1.97
CA THR A 214 -25.53 -18.66 -2.66
C THR A 214 -25.14 -17.36 -3.36
N GLU A 215 -24.42 -16.49 -2.65
CA GLU A 215 -23.93 -15.23 -3.21
C GLU A 215 -22.84 -15.45 -4.27
N SER A 216 -22.01 -16.48 -4.09
CA SER A 216 -20.99 -16.89 -5.06
C SER A 216 -21.62 -17.42 -6.36
N ALA A 217 -22.71 -18.19 -6.26
CA ALA A 217 -23.46 -18.66 -7.42
C ALA A 217 -24.15 -17.51 -8.16
N ALA A 218 -24.77 -16.57 -7.42
CA ALA A 218 -25.39 -15.39 -8.01
C ALA A 218 -24.34 -14.47 -8.67
N ALA A 219 -23.13 -14.38 -8.11
CA ALA A 219 -22.02 -13.64 -8.71
C ALA A 219 -21.50 -14.29 -10.00
N ALA A 220 -21.45 -15.63 -10.08
CA ALA A 220 -21.08 -16.35 -11.29
C ALA A 220 -22.06 -16.05 -12.44
N VAL A 221 -23.37 -16.14 -12.17
CA VAL A 221 -24.41 -15.83 -13.16
C VAL A 221 -24.32 -14.40 -13.69
N ARG A 222 -24.04 -13.41 -12.82
CA ARG A 222 -23.84 -12.01 -13.24
C ARG A 222 -22.58 -11.82 -14.07
N GLN A 223 -21.50 -12.51 -13.74
CA GLN A 223 -20.26 -12.43 -14.51
C GLN A 223 -20.36 -13.07 -15.88
N ASP A 224 -21.12 -14.16 -16.02
CA ASP A 224 -21.36 -14.80 -17.32
C ASP A 224 -22.18 -13.88 -18.24
N ALA A 225 -23.18 -13.18 -17.69
CA ALA A 225 -23.94 -12.17 -18.43
C ALA A 225 -23.05 -11.01 -18.93
N TRP A 226 -22.19 -10.47 -18.06
CA TRP A 226 -21.27 -9.38 -18.43
C TRP A 226 -20.19 -9.81 -19.41
N ALA A 227 -19.71 -11.05 -19.32
CA ALA A 227 -18.73 -11.59 -20.27
C ALA A 227 -19.34 -11.73 -21.67
N GLU A 228 -20.61 -12.09 -21.76
CA GLU A 228 -21.32 -12.20 -23.03
C GLU A 228 -21.54 -10.81 -23.67
N GLU A 229 -21.97 -9.82 -22.88
CA GLU A 229 -22.08 -8.42 -23.32
C GLU A 229 -20.75 -7.86 -23.84
N ALA A 230 -19.65 -8.12 -23.11
CA ALA A 230 -18.32 -7.70 -23.52
C ALA A 230 -17.85 -8.38 -24.82
N ASN A 231 -18.21 -9.65 -25.02
CA ASN A 231 -17.89 -10.38 -26.25
C ASN A 231 -18.69 -9.86 -27.45
N VAL A 232 -19.97 -9.50 -27.27
CA VAL A 232 -20.78 -8.84 -28.28
C VAL A 232 -20.17 -7.49 -28.67
N ALA A 233 -19.81 -6.67 -27.69
CA ALA A 233 -19.16 -5.38 -27.93
C ALA A 233 -17.80 -5.51 -28.65
N ARG A 234 -17.02 -6.55 -28.32
CA ARG A 234 -15.72 -6.83 -28.97
C ARG A 234 -15.88 -7.31 -30.41
N LYS A 235 -16.90 -8.12 -30.70
CA LYS A 235 -17.23 -8.55 -32.07
C LYS A 235 -17.69 -7.36 -32.92
N ALA A 236 -18.52 -6.46 -32.37
CA ALA A 236 -18.94 -5.25 -33.05
C ALA A 236 -17.74 -4.34 -33.41
N LYS A 237 -16.82 -4.10 -32.48
CA LYS A 237 -15.58 -3.32 -32.74
C LYS A 237 -14.67 -3.97 -33.78
N ARG A 238 -14.56 -5.30 -33.83
CA ARG A 238 -13.78 -6.01 -34.85
C ARG A 238 -14.41 -5.89 -36.25
N ALA A 239 -15.74 -6.01 -36.35
CA ALA A 239 -16.45 -5.83 -37.60
C ALA A 239 -16.33 -4.40 -38.14
N GLN A 240 -16.27 -3.40 -37.27
CA GLN A 240 -16.08 -2.00 -37.64
C GLN A 240 -14.66 -1.70 -38.13
N ARG A 241 -13.64 -2.36 -37.58
CA ARG A 241 -12.24 -2.24 -38.02
C ARG A 241 -11.95 -2.96 -39.34
N ALA A 242 -12.72 -4.00 -39.69
CA ALA A 242 -12.56 -4.73 -40.95
C ALA A 242 -13.18 -4.02 -42.17
N LYS A 243 -13.85 -2.87 -41.95
CA LYS A 243 -14.45 -2.02 -42.99
C LYS A 243 -13.62 -0.77 -43.30
N LEU A 244 -12.46 -0.62 -42.65
CA LEU A 244 -11.42 0.39 -42.93
C LEU A 244 -10.23 -0.31 -43.57
#